data_AF-A0A2L1WDS5-F1
#
_entry.id   AF-A0A2L1WDS5-F1
#
_cell.length_a   1.000
_cell.length_b   1.000
_cell.length_c   1.000
_cell.angle_alpha   90.00
_cell.angle_beta   90.00
_cell.angle_gamma   90.00
#
_symmetry.space_group_name_H-M   'P 1'
#
loop_
_entity.id
_entity.type
_entity.pdbx_description
1 polymer ?
#
loop_
_entity_poly.entity_id
_entity_poly.type
_entity_poly.pdbx_seq_one_letter_code
_entity_poly.pdbx_strand_id
1 'polypeptide(L)' 'MSELRCACTECSCTVSTLPQNGKAYCCEACATGHRNGEPCRMPDCTCGKVEQKKETSVDNALDETFPASDPISP' A
#
# COMPACT_ATOMS: atom_id res chain seq x y z
N MET A 1 -7.06 28.46 8.80
CA MET A 1 -6.84 27.37 9.77
C MET A 1 -6.05 26.30 9.05
N SER A 2 -4.86 25.95 9.54
CA SER A 2 -3.99 24.99 8.86
C SER A 2 -4.51 23.59 9.14
N GLU A 3 -5.23 23.02 8.18
CA GLU A 3 -5.71 21.65 8.30
C GLU A 3 -4.53 20.70 8.10
N LEU A 4 -4.09 20.08 9.19
CA LEU A 4 -2.94 19.19 9.17
C LEU A 4 -3.41 17.80 8.74
N ARG A 5 -2.62 17.10 7.92
CA ARG A 5 -2.96 15.75 7.45
C ARG A 5 -2.10 14.70 8.12
N CYS A 6 -2.67 13.50 8.28
CA CYS A 6 -1.94 12.33 8.74
C CYS A 6 -0.73 12.07 7.83
N ALA A 7 0.42 11.74 8.42
CA ALA A 7 1.67 11.47 7.71
C ALA A 7 1.70 10.09 7.03
N CYS A 8 0.66 9.26 7.21
CA CYS A 8 0.52 8.00 6.50
C CYS A 8 0.05 8.26 5.05
N THR A 9 0.80 7.77 4.07
CA THR A 9 0.53 7.95 2.62
C THR A 9 -0.81 7.37 2.17
N GLU A 10 -1.24 6.28 2.81
CA GLU A 10 -2.52 5.61 2.54
C GLU A 10 -3.68 6.25 3.32
N CYS A 11 -3.41 7.28 4.13
CA CYS A 11 -4.37 7.85 5.08
C CYS A 11 -4.72 9.29 4.69
N SER A 12 -6.00 9.53 4.37
CA SER A 12 -6.51 10.86 4.00
C SER A 12 -7.04 11.66 5.20
N CYS A 13 -6.69 11.22 6.41
CA CYS A 13 -7.27 11.72 7.64
C CYS A 13 -6.75 13.11 8.00
N THR A 14 -7.68 14.02 8.26
CA THR A 14 -7.38 15.32 8.86
C THR A 14 -7.08 15.15 10.35
N VAL A 15 -6.00 15.76 10.82
CA VAL A 15 -5.61 15.82 12.23
C VAL A 15 -5.61 17.26 12.70
N SER A 16 -6.28 17.51 13.83
CA SER A 16 -6.35 18.81 14.47
C SER A 16 -5.21 19.03 15.49
N THR A 17 -4.23 18.12 15.53
CA THR A 17 -3.13 18.12 16.48
C THR A 17 -1.87 18.70 15.86
N LEU A 18 -1.05 19.36 16.68
CA LEU A 18 0.25 19.86 16.24
C LEU A 18 1.17 18.67 15.89
N PRO A 19 1.95 18.75 14.79
CA PRO A 19 2.91 17.71 14.45
C PRO A 19 3.98 17.61 15.53
N GLN A 20 4.21 16.39 16.04
CA GLN A 20 5.30 16.12 16.98
C GLN A 20 6.48 15.56 16.18
N ASN A 21 7.66 16.16 16.30
CA ASN A 21 8.85 15.78 15.49
C ASN A 21 8.63 15.84 13.96
N GLY A 22 7.78 16.75 13.49
CA GLY A 22 7.51 16.94 12.05
C GLY A 22 6.62 15.87 11.42
N LYS A 23 6.04 14.97 12.22
CA LYS A 23 5.04 13.99 11.77
C LYS A 23 3.78 14.11 12.62
N ALA A 24 2.63 14.05 11.99
CA ALA A 24 1.34 14.03 12.68
C ALA A 24 0.58 12.77 12.27
N TYR A 25 0.00 12.09 13.24
CA TYR A 25 -0.72 10.84 13.03
C TYR A 25 -2.08 10.93 13.69
N CYS A 26 -3.11 10.36 13.05
CA CYS A 26 -4.46 10.34 13.61
C CYS A 26 -4.64 9.32 14.74
N CYS A 27 -3.76 8.31 14.81
CA CYS A 27 -3.75 7.25 15.82
C CYS A 27 -2.40 6.51 15.83
N GLU A 28 -2.18 5.66 16.84
CA GLU A 28 -0.95 4.86 16.99
C GLU A 28 -0.73 3.86 15.84
N ALA A 29 -1.79 3.32 15.24
CA ALA A 29 -1.67 2.45 14.05
C ALA A 29 -0.94 3.16 12.90
N CYS A 30 -1.26 4.42 12.61
CA CYS A 30 -0.57 5.19 11.57
C CYS A 30 0.86 5.57 11.98
N ALA A 31 1.11 5.83 13.27
CA ALA A 31 2.44 6.13 13.78
C ALA A 31 3.40 4.92 13.72
N THR A 32 2.87 3.72 13.96
CA THR A 32 3.62 2.46 13.86
C THR A 32 3.72 1.94 12.42
N GLY A 33 2.89 2.45 11.51
CA GLY A 33 2.86 2.05 10.10
C GLY A 33 2.05 0.77 9.85
N HIS A 34 0.94 0.58 10.57
CA HIS A 34 0.05 -0.57 10.41
C HIS A 34 0.76 -1.94 10.56
N ARG A 35 1.75 -2.06 11.46
CA ARG A 35 2.50 -3.32 11.68
C ARG A 35 1.61 -4.52 12.03
N ASN A 36 0.45 -4.28 12.62
CA ASN A 36 -0.51 -5.31 13.01
C ASN A 36 -1.61 -5.55 11.95
N GLY A 37 -1.53 -4.88 10.79
CA GLY A 37 -2.59 -4.93 9.76
C GLY A 37 -3.89 -4.23 10.18
N GLU A 38 -3.87 -3.47 11.27
CA GLU A 38 -5.07 -2.80 11.80
C GLU A 38 -5.31 -1.46 11.10
N PRO A 39 -6.57 -1.12 10.77
CA PRO A 39 -6.92 0.19 10.25
C PRO A 39 -6.63 1.31 11.26
N CYS A 40 -6.68 2.56 10.81
CA CYS A 40 -6.68 3.68 11.73
C CYS A 40 -8.00 3.77 12.53
N ARG A 41 -8.04 4.68 13.52
CA ARG A 41 -9.24 4.96 14.33
C ARG A 41 -10.47 5.38 13.51
N MET A 42 -10.28 5.89 12.29
CA MET A 42 -11.38 6.36 11.46
C MET A 42 -12.04 5.21 10.70
N PRO A 43 -13.36 4.99 10.86
CA PRO A 43 -14.07 3.89 10.19
C PRO A 43 -14.15 4.07 8.67
N ASP A 44 -14.18 5.32 8.20
CA ASP A 44 -14.18 5.68 6.78
C ASP A 44 -12.80 5.62 6.11
N CYS A 45 -11.75 5.30 6.88
CA CYS A 45 -10.39 5.25 6.37
C CYS A 45 -9.83 3.82 6.46
N THR A 46 -9.54 3.25 5.29
CA THR A 46 -9.07 1.87 5.11
C THR A 46 -7.54 1.76 4.97
N CYS A 47 -6.79 2.76 5.43
CA CYS A 47 -5.32 2.69 5.48
C CYS A 47 -4.86 1.48 6.31
N GLY A 48 -3.87 0.72 5.84
CA GLY A 48 -3.37 -0.49 6.53
C GLY A 48 -4.21 -1.75 6.31
N LYS A 49 -5.42 -1.64 5.75
CA LYS A 49 -6.24 -2.79 5.29
C LYS A 49 -5.95 -3.21 3.84
N VAL A 50 -4.96 -2.59 3.20
CA VAL A 50 -4.45 -3.00 1.89
C VAL A 50 -3.67 -4.30 2.05
N GLU A 51 -4.43 -5.37 2.27
CA GLU A 51 -4.09 -6.69 1.78
C GLU A 51 -3.84 -6.56 0.27
N GLN A 52 -2.57 -6.60 -0.10
CA GLN A 52 -2.11 -7.33 -1.29
C GLN A 52 -2.84 -6.98 -2.60
N LYS A 53 -2.74 -5.74 -3.08
CA LYS A 53 -3.11 -5.42 -4.47
C LYS A 53 -1.94 -4.85 -5.26
N LYS A 54 -0.84 -5.60 -5.33
CA LYS A 54 0.15 -5.51 -6.41
C LYS A 54 1.08 -6.72 -6.29
N GLU A 55 1.57 -7.23 -7.42
CA GLU A 55 2.49 -8.38 -7.57
C GLU A 55 1.84 -9.74 -7.88
N THR A 56 0.70 -9.77 -8.57
CA THR A 56 0.25 -10.98 -9.30
C THR A 56 0.07 -10.75 -10.81
N SER A 57 0.40 -9.55 -11.29
CA SER A 57 0.21 -9.17 -12.70
C SER A 57 1.54 -8.81 -13.40
N VAL A 58 2.66 -9.41 -13.00
CA VAL A 58 3.98 -9.22 -13.64
C VAL A 58 4.69 -10.54 -13.98
N ASP A 59 4.11 -11.71 -13.69
CA ASP A 59 4.71 -13.01 -14.08
C ASP A 59 4.20 -13.56 -15.41
N ASN A 60 3.24 -12.90 -16.06
CA ASN A 60 2.61 -13.41 -17.29
C ASN A 60 3.10 -12.73 -18.58
N ALA A 61 4.34 -12.22 -18.61
CA ALA A 61 4.90 -11.54 -19.77
C ALA A 61 6.22 -12.15 -20.30
N LEU A 62 6.63 -13.33 -19.81
CA LEU A 62 7.95 -13.91 -20.11
C LEU A 62 7.94 -15.40 -20.53
N ASP A 63 6.83 -15.95 -21.02
CA ASP A 63 6.85 -17.32 -21.60
C ASP A 63 6.25 -17.42 -23.02
N GLU A 64 6.02 -16.29 -23.68
CA GLU A 64 5.75 -16.26 -25.13
C GLU A 64 7.07 -16.17 -25.90
N THR A 65 7.88 -17.24 -25.84
CA THR A 65 8.90 -17.50 -26.88
C THR A 65 8.80 -18.94 -27.35
N PHE A 66 7.82 -19.11 -28.25
CA PHE A 66 7.76 -20.06 -29.36
C PHE A 66 8.08 -21.55 -29.08
N PRO A 67 7.09 -22.45 -29.20
CA PRO A 67 7.33 -23.89 -29.18
C PRO A 67 8.22 -24.26 -30.37
N ALA A 68 9.38 -24.87 -30.10
CA ALA A 68 10.19 -25.51 -31.13
C ALA A 68 9.47 -26.78 -31.64
N SER A 69 8.48 -26.61 -32.51
CA SER A 69 8.11 -27.58 -33.55
C SER A 69 9.04 -27.29 -34.73
N ASP A 70 9.93 -28.15 -35.22
CA ASP A 70 9.76 -29.57 -35.57
C ASP A 70 11.16 -30.24 -35.73
N PRO A 71 11.27 -31.57 -35.62
CA PRO A 71 12.48 -32.34 -35.93
C PRO A 71 12.64 -32.51 -37.46
N ILE A 72 13.87 -32.34 -37.98
CA ILE A 72 14.21 -32.79 -39.33
C ILE A 72 15.39 -33.75 -39.25
N SER A 73 15.12 -35.05 -39.45
CA SER A 73 16.12 -36.06 -39.80
C SER A 73 16.53 -35.90 -41.27
N PRO A 74 17.83 -35.95 -41.55
CA PRO A 74 18.34 -36.76 -42.66
C PRO A 74 19.33 -37.85 -42.20
#